data_AF-A0A4Z1EDL5-F1
#
_entry.id   AF-A0A4Z1EDL5-F1
#
_cell.length_a   1.000
_cell.length_b   1.000
_cell.length_c   1.000
_cell.angle_alpha   90.00
_cell.angle_beta   90.00
_cell.angle_gamma   90.00
#
_symmetry.space_group_name_H-M   'P 1'
#
loop_
_entity.id
_entity.type
_entity.pdbx_description
1 polymer ?
#
loop_
_entity_poly.entity_id
_entity_poly.type
_entity_poly.pdbx_seq_one_letter_code
_entity_poly.pdbx_strand_id
1 'polypeptide(L)'
;MQSLCSLLFYATVLSGAWASNSTCKTSPLDLNWPFIEDWQALNTSIGRALIKTSPVASSCYPGNPFNSTMSCELTTANWTLSEFHASLPEPIGAPLYANNSCLPPGAVGYTQQRGCSVGGLSEYIVNVTSKKQVSTALAWASQRKIRIIVKGTGHDLNGRSSGAYALSIWTHNFNSINFDSAWPSPGANTTADVVIAGSGNNWIRIYTAAEDAGRLVVGGGASTVGLGGYIQGGGHGPMSSHYGLAADEILQVRIVTINGSIYTANAQQNQDLLGAIRGGGAGQYGVVTEYVLKTHHAPTSAVLGTLTLSANGTDESSIKAAWDALAAQVAGIPGLMDAGLAG
;
A
#
# COMPACT_ATOMS: atom_id res chain seq x y z
N MET A 1 -37.38 -78.95 -1.39
CA MET A 1 -35.97 -78.87 -0.94
C MET A 1 -35.27 -77.79 -1.75
N GLN A 2 -35.06 -76.61 -1.17
CA GLN A 2 -33.78 -75.88 -1.17
C GLN A 2 -34.00 -74.52 -0.50
N SER A 3 -33.04 -74.20 0.37
CA SER A 3 -33.09 -73.19 1.42
C SER A 3 -32.72 -71.81 0.87
N LEU A 4 -33.46 -70.76 1.22
CA LEU A 4 -33.06 -69.37 0.99
C LEU A 4 -32.58 -68.77 2.32
N CYS A 5 -31.26 -68.80 2.49
CA CYS A 5 -30.54 -68.18 3.60
C CYS A 5 -30.37 -66.69 3.28
N SER A 6 -31.00 -65.81 4.07
CA SER A 6 -30.84 -64.35 3.94
C SER A 6 -29.71 -63.88 4.86
N LEU A 7 -28.60 -63.44 4.27
CA LEU A 7 -27.49 -62.78 4.96
C LEU A 7 -27.70 -61.26 4.93
N LEU A 8 -28.02 -60.67 6.08
CA LEU A 8 -28.04 -59.22 6.30
C LEU A 8 -26.61 -58.74 6.56
N PHE A 9 -26.03 -58.02 5.60
CA PHE A 9 -24.79 -57.27 5.80
C PHE A 9 -25.11 -55.91 6.43
N TYR A 10 -24.72 -55.71 7.70
CA TYR A 10 -24.64 -54.39 8.31
C TYR A 10 -23.37 -53.69 7.84
N ALA A 11 -23.50 -52.71 6.94
CA ALA A 11 -22.43 -51.80 6.61
C ALA A 11 -22.33 -50.73 7.70
N THR A 12 -21.40 -50.89 8.63
CA THR A 12 -20.98 -49.81 9.55
C THR A 12 -20.24 -48.75 8.73
N VAL A 13 -20.93 -47.64 8.44
CA VAL A 13 -20.30 -46.43 7.90
C VAL A 13 -19.53 -45.77 9.04
N LEU A 14 -18.23 -46.03 9.11
CA LEU A 14 -17.31 -45.21 9.90
C LEU A 14 -17.24 -43.83 9.26
N SER A 15 -17.98 -42.88 9.81
CA SER A 15 -17.84 -41.45 9.53
C SER A 15 -16.52 -40.94 10.12
N GLY A 16 -15.42 -41.24 9.42
CA GLY A 16 -14.17 -40.51 9.62
C GLY A 16 -14.44 -39.04 9.30
N ALA A 17 -14.41 -38.19 10.32
CA ALA A 17 -14.41 -36.75 10.12
C ALA A 17 -13.10 -36.38 9.43
N TRP A 18 -13.13 -36.26 8.10
CA TRP A 18 -12.07 -35.61 7.36
C TRP A 18 -12.06 -34.14 7.80
N ALA A 19 -11.18 -33.79 8.71
CA ALA A 19 -10.88 -32.39 8.99
C ALA A 19 -10.27 -31.80 7.72
N SER A 20 -11.13 -31.21 6.87
CA SER A 20 -10.70 -30.43 5.72
C SER A 20 -9.82 -29.31 6.26
N ASN A 21 -8.52 -29.42 6.00
CA ASN A 21 -7.57 -28.39 6.35
C ASN A 21 -7.94 -27.16 5.50
N SER A 22 -8.61 -26.15 6.09
CA SER A 22 -9.12 -25.04 5.27
C SER A 22 -7.95 -24.38 4.53
N THR A 23 -7.97 -24.50 3.20
CA THR A 23 -6.99 -23.94 2.28
C THR A 23 -7.26 -22.47 2.00
N CYS A 24 -8.51 -22.02 2.23
CA CYS A 24 -8.95 -20.64 2.06
C CYS A 24 -8.77 -19.79 3.33
N LYS A 25 -8.65 -18.47 3.13
CA LYS A 25 -8.79 -17.46 4.20
C LYS A 25 -10.25 -17.41 4.66
N THR A 26 -10.44 -17.12 5.94
CA THR A 26 -11.76 -16.96 6.58
C THR A 26 -12.43 -15.67 6.13
N SER A 27 -13.74 -15.73 5.90
CA SER A 27 -14.62 -14.65 5.45
C SER A 27 -15.90 -14.58 6.31
N PRO A 28 -16.67 -13.48 6.29
CA PRO A 28 -17.94 -13.36 7.00
C PRO A 28 -19.01 -14.41 6.65
N LEU A 29 -18.80 -15.18 5.57
CA LEU A 29 -19.68 -16.26 5.15
C LEU A 29 -19.34 -17.60 5.82
N ASP A 30 -18.18 -17.70 6.48
CA ASP A 30 -17.71 -18.91 7.12
C ASP A 30 -18.14 -18.99 8.59
N LEU A 31 -18.42 -20.20 9.07
CA LEU A 31 -18.78 -20.46 10.47
C LEU A 31 -17.68 -20.09 11.48
N ASN A 32 -16.43 -20.02 11.03
CA ASN A 32 -15.28 -19.66 11.84
C ASN A 32 -14.91 -18.17 11.75
N TRP A 33 -15.74 -17.34 11.10
CA TRP A 33 -15.58 -15.90 11.16
C TRP A 33 -15.68 -15.44 12.63
N PRO A 34 -14.79 -14.54 13.10
CA PRO A 34 -14.82 -14.10 14.48
C PRO A 34 -16.14 -13.40 14.82
N PHE A 35 -16.67 -13.71 16.01
CA PHE A 35 -17.88 -13.06 16.50
C PHE A 35 -17.61 -11.58 16.82
N ILE A 36 -18.68 -10.81 17.03
CA ILE A 36 -18.55 -9.39 17.33
C ILE A 36 -17.73 -9.15 18.61
N GLU A 37 -17.81 -10.05 19.58
CA GLU A 37 -17.04 -10.03 20.82
C GLU A 37 -15.54 -10.23 20.56
N ASP A 38 -15.15 -11.09 19.62
CA ASP A 38 -13.76 -11.27 19.22
C ASP A 38 -13.18 -9.98 18.62
N TRP A 39 -13.96 -9.29 17.77
CA TRP A 39 -13.57 -8.01 17.18
C TRP A 39 -13.48 -6.90 18.24
N GLN A 40 -14.38 -6.89 19.21
CA GLN A 40 -14.35 -5.95 20.34
C GLN A 40 -13.16 -6.22 21.28
N ALA A 41 -12.82 -7.48 21.52
CA ALA A 41 -11.66 -7.88 22.30
C ALA A 41 -10.36 -7.46 21.59
N LEU A 42 -10.26 -7.70 20.27
CA LEU A 42 -9.18 -7.14 19.46
C LEU A 42 -9.13 -5.63 19.64
N ASN A 43 -10.22 -4.92 19.38
CA ASN A 43 -10.29 -3.46 19.45
C ASN A 43 -9.78 -2.93 20.79
N THR A 44 -10.18 -3.56 21.90
CA THR A 44 -9.71 -3.22 23.24
C THR A 44 -8.19 -3.43 23.38
N SER A 45 -7.67 -4.56 22.92
CA SER A 45 -6.23 -4.90 22.99
C SER A 45 -5.32 -3.97 22.19
N ILE A 46 -5.85 -3.33 21.13
CA ILE A 46 -5.13 -2.36 20.30
C ILE A 46 -5.47 -0.91 20.64
N GLY A 47 -6.04 -0.64 21.82
CA GLY A 47 -6.29 0.72 22.28
C GLY A 47 -7.42 1.43 21.51
N ARG A 48 -8.47 0.70 21.15
CA ARG A 48 -9.65 1.18 20.42
C ARG A 48 -9.36 1.69 18.99
N ALA A 49 -8.35 1.12 18.34
CA ALA A 49 -7.91 1.52 17.00
C ALA A 49 -8.60 0.77 15.83
N LEU A 50 -9.57 -0.10 16.11
CA LEU A 50 -10.31 -0.84 15.08
C LEU A 50 -11.47 0.01 14.54
N ILE A 51 -11.54 0.09 13.22
CA ILE A 51 -12.60 0.75 12.45
C ILE A 51 -13.36 -0.32 11.68
N LYS A 52 -14.70 -0.30 11.77
CA LYS A 52 -15.56 -1.01 10.82
C LYS A 52 -15.64 -0.19 9.55
N THR A 53 -15.35 -0.78 8.41
CA THR A 53 -15.34 -0.04 7.15
C THR A 53 -16.70 0.58 6.85
N SER A 54 -16.68 1.89 6.61
CA SER A 54 -17.81 2.68 6.17
C SER A 54 -17.37 3.45 4.92
N PRO A 55 -17.73 3.01 3.70
CA PRO A 55 -17.33 3.69 2.48
C PRO A 55 -17.82 5.15 2.49
N VAL A 56 -16.93 6.13 2.34
CA VAL A 56 -17.32 7.56 2.41
C VAL A 56 -18.41 7.95 1.40
N ALA A 57 -18.48 7.26 0.26
CA ALA A 57 -19.51 7.48 -0.76
C ALA A 57 -20.89 6.94 -0.38
N SER A 58 -21.06 6.26 0.75
CA SER A 58 -22.37 5.74 1.16
C SER A 58 -23.40 6.84 1.36
N SER A 59 -22.97 8.06 1.73
CA SER A 59 -23.84 9.23 1.86
C SER A 59 -24.48 9.68 0.54
N CYS A 60 -23.99 9.21 -0.60
CA CYS A 60 -24.60 9.44 -1.91
C CYS A 60 -25.77 8.51 -2.22
N TYR A 61 -26.07 7.55 -1.34
CA TYR A 61 -27.10 6.56 -1.54
C TYR A 61 -28.26 6.75 -0.55
N PRO A 62 -29.50 6.35 -0.92
CA PRO A 62 -30.66 6.49 -0.04
C PRO A 62 -30.42 5.87 1.34
N GLY A 63 -30.72 6.64 2.38
CA GLY A 63 -30.59 6.20 3.78
C GLY A 63 -29.15 6.13 4.32
N ASN A 64 -28.13 6.47 3.51
CA ASN A 64 -26.72 6.40 3.91
C ASN A 64 -26.36 5.04 4.57
N PRO A 65 -26.34 3.93 3.81
CA PRO A 65 -26.36 2.57 4.36
C PRO A 65 -25.18 2.20 5.28
N PHE A 66 -24.11 2.99 5.28
CA PHE A 66 -22.95 2.81 6.16
C PHE A 66 -22.73 3.97 7.15
N ASN A 67 -23.68 4.91 7.25
CA ASN A 67 -23.60 6.08 8.10
C ASN A 67 -22.31 6.89 7.92
N SER A 68 -21.86 7.05 6.67
CA SER A 68 -20.71 7.94 6.35
C SER A 68 -20.99 9.33 6.88
N THR A 69 -19.99 9.90 7.57
CA THR A 69 -20.03 11.28 8.10
C THR A 69 -19.68 12.32 7.04
N MET A 70 -19.13 11.90 5.90
CA MET A 70 -18.80 12.78 4.78
C MET A 70 -20.05 13.01 3.93
N SER A 71 -20.38 14.26 3.58
CA SER A 71 -21.51 14.55 2.71
C SER A 71 -21.25 14.06 1.28
N CYS A 72 -22.30 13.71 0.55
CA CYS A 72 -22.16 13.29 -0.85
C CYS A 72 -21.52 14.39 -1.72
N GLU A 73 -21.85 15.66 -1.44
CA GLU A 73 -21.29 16.81 -2.14
C GLU A 73 -19.77 16.87 -1.98
N LEU A 74 -19.27 16.77 -0.75
CA LEU A 74 -17.83 16.77 -0.47
C LEU A 74 -17.14 15.54 -1.05
N THR A 75 -17.75 14.36 -0.91
CA THR A 75 -17.20 13.12 -1.48
C THR A 75 -17.09 13.22 -3.01
N THR A 76 -18.12 13.75 -3.68
CA THR A 76 -18.13 13.90 -5.14
C THR A 76 -17.10 14.91 -5.61
N ALA A 77 -17.03 16.08 -4.96
CA ALA A 77 -16.10 17.16 -5.33
C ALA A 77 -14.62 16.75 -5.20
N ASN A 78 -14.30 15.86 -4.26
CA ASN A 78 -12.93 15.45 -3.97
C ASN A 78 -12.57 14.07 -4.55
N TRP A 79 -13.49 13.37 -5.21
CA TRP A 79 -13.31 11.96 -5.58
C TRP A 79 -12.12 11.70 -6.51
N THR A 80 -11.77 12.66 -7.36
CA THR A 80 -10.64 12.55 -8.30
C THR A 80 -9.30 12.93 -7.68
N LEU A 81 -9.30 13.47 -6.44
CA LEU A 81 -8.09 13.90 -5.77
C LEU A 81 -7.44 12.73 -5.03
N SER A 82 -6.18 12.42 -5.35
CA SER A 82 -5.45 11.35 -4.65
C SER A 82 -5.27 11.63 -3.15
N GLU A 83 -5.17 12.90 -2.75
CA GLU A 83 -5.06 13.30 -1.33
C GLU A 83 -6.32 12.90 -0.53
N PHE A 84 -7.50 12.99 -1.14
CA PHE A 84 -8.76 12.56 -0.52
C PHE A 84 -8.72 11.07 -0.18
N HIS A 85 -8.26 10.23 -1.11
CA HIS A 85 -8.13 8.79 -0.87
C HIS A 85 -7.01 8.44 0.11
N ALA A 86 -5.91 9.20 0.07
CA ALA A 86 -4.74 8.99 0.92
C ALA A 86 -4.98 9.33 2.40
N SER A 87 -5.84 10.32 2.67
CA SER A 87 -6.17 10.80 4.02
C SER A 87 -7.26 9.99 4.72
N LEU A 88 -7.98 9.13 4.00
CA LEU A 88 -9.08 8.34 4.53
C LEU A 88 -8.69 6.86 4.75
N PRO A 89 -9.29 6.18 5.74
CA PRO A 89 -8.89 4.82 6.11
C PRO A 89 -9.30 3.75 5.10
N GLU A 90 -10.42 3.92 4.41
CA GLU A 90 -11.01 2.88 3.57
C GLU A 90 -10.83 3.02 2.06
N PRO A 91 -10.87 4.21 1.44
CA PRO A 91 -10.93 4.29 -0.01
C PRO A 91 -9.52 4.15 -0.60
N ILE A 92 -9.49 3.85 -1.90
CA ILE A 92 -8.29 3.65 -2.70
C ILE A 92 -8.43 4.45 -4.00
N GLY A 93 -7.30 4.92 -4.55
CA GLY A 93 -7.30 5.74 -5.75
C GLY A 93 -7.80 5.03 -7.01
N ALA A 94 -7.77 3.69 -7.01
CA ALA A 94 -8.26 2.85 -8.11
C ALA A 94 -9.46 1.99 -7.65
N PRO A 95 -10.68 2.56 -7.53
CA PRO A 95 -11.84 1.87 -6.96
C PRO A 95 -12.33 0.67 -7.77
N LEU A 96 -11.86 0.51 -9.02
CA LEU A 96 -12.07 -0.70 -9.81
C LEU A 96 -11.61 -1.97 -9.06
N TYR A 97 -10.50 -1.88 -8.32
CA TYR A 97 -9.98 -2.99 -7.51
C TYR A 97 -10.80 -3.26 -6.24
N ALA A 98 -11.70 -2.33 -5.88
CA ALA A 98 -12.74 -2.53 -4.90
C ALA A 98 -14.06 -2.98 -5.53
N ASN A 99 -14.05 -3.39 -6.80
CA ASN A 99 -15.22 -3.74 -7.61
C ASN A 99 -16.18 -2.56 -7.86
N ASN A 100 -15.71 -1.30 -7.78
CA ASN A 100 -16.56 -0.12 -7.91
C ASN A 100 -17.83 -0.25 -7.03
N SER A 101 -17.65 -0.75 -5.80
CA SER A 101 -18.75 -1.25 -4.97
C SER A 101 -19.55 -0.17 -4.26
N CYS A 102 -18.97 1.03 -4.12
CA CYS A 102 -19.63 2.21 -3.59
C CYS A 102 -18.92 3.44 -4.16
N LEU A 103 -19.57 4.11 -5.12
CA LEU A 103 -19.01 5.24 -5.85
C LEU A 103 -19.94 6.46 -5.72
N PRO A 104 -19.42 7.69 -5.66
CA PRO A 104 -20.27 8.87 -5.77
C PRO A 104 -20.71 9.11 -7.23
N PRO A 105 -21.80 9.86 -7.46
CA PRO A 105 -22.20 10.31 -8.78
C PRO A 105 -21.05 10.98 -9.54
N GLY A 106 -20.93 10.71 -10.84
CA GLY A 106 -19.87 11.26 -11.69
C GLY A 106 -18.53 10.52 -11.64
N ALA A 107 -18.33 9.61 -10.69
CA ALA A 107 -17.17 8.71 -10.71
C ALA A 107 -17.26 7.71 -11.89
N VAL A 108 -16.10 7.37 -12.47
CA VAL A 108 -16.02 6.38 -13.55
C VAL A 108 -16.52 5.03 -13.05
N GLY A 109 -17.53 4.47 -13.72
CA GLY A 109 -18.15 3.19 -13.36
C GLY A 109 -19.32 3.30 -12.36
N TYR A 110 -19.73 4.51 -11.96
CA TYR A 110 -20.91 4.72 -11.11
C TYR A 110 -22.21 4.33 -11.83
N THR A 111 -23.05 3.55 -11.15
CA THR A 111 -24.47 3.39 -11.49
C THR A 111 -25.30 3.39 -10.21
N GLN A 112 -26.39 4.15 -10.17
CA GLN A 112 -27.23 4.25 -8.98
C GLN A 112 -27.84 2.90 -8.59
N GLN A 113 -28.16 2.05 -9.58
CA GLN A 113 -28.78 0.73 -9.41
C GLN A 113 -27.86 -0.29 -8.73
N ARG A 114 -26.53 -0.12 -8.83
CA ARG A 114 -25.57 -1.02 -8.16
C ARG A 114 -25.60 -0.88 -6.64
N GLY A 115 -26.10 0.25 -6.12
CA GLY A 115 -26.08 0.54 -4.69
C GLY A 115 -24.67 0.76 -4.14
N CYS A 116 -24.56 0.74 -2.81
CA CYS A 116 -23.31 0.87 -2.08
C CYS A 116 -23.09 -0.37 -1.22
N SER A 117 -21.90 -0.95 -1.31
CA SER A 117 -21.45 -2.06 -0.47
C SER A 117 -19.95 -1.95 -0.21
N VAL A 118 -19.46 -2.63 0.83
CA VAL A 118 -18.01 -2.73 1.12
C VAL A 118 -17.28 -3.37 -0.06
N GLY A 119 -17.85 -4.42 -0.65
CA GLY A 119 -17.34 -5.07 -1.87
C GLY A 119 -15.89 -5.51 -1.73
N GLY A 120 -15.02 -4.97 -2.60
CA GLY A 120 -13.58 -5.30 -2.58
C GLY A 120 -12.75 -4.51 -1.58
N LEU A 121 -13.35 -3.59 -0.80
CA LEU A 121 -12.69 -2.93 0.34
C LEU A 121 -12.50 -3.92 1.50
N SER A 122 -11.60 -3.59 2.42
CA SER A 122 -11.41 -4.38 3.65
C SER A 122 -12.63 -4.27 4.56
N GLU A 123 -12.93 -5.32 5.33
CA GLU A 123 -14.09 -5.38 6.22
C GLU A 123 -13.87 -4.59 7.51
N TYR A 124 -12.64 -4.64 8.01
CA TYR A 124 -12.16 -3.90 9.17
C TYR A 124 -10.80 -3.28 8.86
N ILE A 125 -10.51 -2.16 9.52
CA ILE A 125 -9.28 -1.40 9.35
C ILE A 125 -8.69 -1.13 10.74
N VAL A 126 -7.40 -1.37 10.92
CA VAL A 126 -6.67 -0.97 12.12
C VAL A 126 -5.97 0.34 11.83
N ASN A 127 -6.41 1.40 12.50
CA ASN A 127 -5.80 2.72 12.44
C ASN A 127 -4.55 2.77 13.35
N VAL A 128 -3.43 2.26 12.87
CA VAL A 128 -2.24 2.04 13.70
C VAL A 128 -1.46 3.33 13.94
N THR A 129 -1.09 3.54 15.20
CA THR A 129 -0.17 4.60 15.66
C THR A 129 1.08 4.02 16.34
N SER A 130 1.13 2.70 16.56
CA SER A 130 2.26 2.02 17.20
C SER A 130 2.57 0.65 16.60
N LYS A 131 3.85 0.27 16.65
CA LYS A 131 4.34 -1.05 16.20
C LYS A 131 3.69 -2.20 16.98
N LYS A 132 3.28 -1.95 18.23
CA LYS A 132 2.58 -2.92 19.08
C LYS A 132 1.16 -3.21 18.59
N GLN A 133 0.41 -2.20 18.15
CA GLN A 133 -0.91 -2.41 17.55
C GLN A 133 -0.81 -3.25 16.28
N VAL A 134 0.19 -2.96 15.42
CA VAL A 134 0.48 -3.78 14.23
C VAL A 134 0.76 -5.23 14.64
N SER A 135 1.67 -5.43 15.60
CA SER A 135 2.05 -6.75 16.12
C SER A 135 0.84 -7.55 16.59
N THR A 136 0.01 -6.97 17.46
CA THR A 136 -1.20 -7.60 17.99
C THR A 136 -2.20 -7.93 16.89
N ALA A 137 -2.47 -6.99 15.99
CA ALA A 137 -3.43 -7.18 14.90
C ALA A 137 -2.99 -8.27 13.90
N LEU A 138 -1.72 -8.28 13.51
CA LEU A 138 -1.17 -9.29 12.59
C LEU A 138 -1.24 -10.69 13.20
N ALA A 139 -0.76 -10.85 14.44
CA ALA A 139 -0.81 -12.14 15.13
C ALA A 139 -2.24 -12.65 15.29
N TRP A 140 -3.16 -11.77 15.70
CA TRP A 140 -4.58 -12.10 15.88
C TRP A 140 -5.24 -12.54 14.56
N ALA A 141 -5.01 -11.80 13.48
CA ALA A 141 -5.59 -12.12 12.16
C ALA A 141 -4.98 -13.38 11.57
N SER A 142 -3.67 -13.57 11.72
CA SER A 142 -2.96 -14.77 11.24
C SER A 142 -3.46 -16.04 11.91
N GLN A 143 -3.61 -16.04 13.24
CA GLN A 143 -4.14 -17.19 14.00
C GLN A 143 -5.56 -17.57 13.57
N ARG A 144 -6.36 -16.60 13.12
CA ARG A 144 -7.74 -16.77 12.67
C ARG A 144 -7.88 -16.94 11.15
N LYS A 145 -6.76 -17.08 10.42
CA LYS A 145 -6.72 -17.19 8.96
C LYS A 145 -7.45 -16.06 8.23
N ILE A 146 -7.52 -14.87 8.83
CA ILE A 146 -8.13 -13.69 8.21
C ILE A 146 -7.16 -13.14 7.16
N ARG A 147 -7.69 -12.66 6.03
CA ARG A 147 -6.88 -11.99 5.02
C ARG A 147 -6.36 -10.68 5.59
N ILE A 148 -5.05 -10.46 5.51
CA ILE A 148 -4.41 -9.21 5.93
C ILE A 148 -4.13 -8.38 4.68
N ILE A 149 -4.44 -7.10 4.74
CA ILE A 149 -4.10 -6.09 3.74
C ILE A 149 -3.29 -4.99 4.43
N VAL A 150 -2.40 -4.34 3.70
CA VAL A 150 -1.65 -3.18 4.20
C VAL A 150 -1.96 -2.00 3.29
N LYS A 151 -2.37 -0.88 3.89
CA LYS A 151 -2.62 0.37 3.17
C LYS A 151 -1.78 1.48 3.78
N GLY A 152 -0.94 2.10 2.96
CA GLY A 152 -0.40 3.43 3.24
C GLY A 152 -1.42 4.48 2.77
N THR A 153 -1.26 4.91 1.52
CA THR A 153 -2.10 5.95 0.89
C THR A 153 -3.21 5.40 -0.02
N GLY A 154 -3.18 4.11 -0.38
CA GLY A 154 -4.15 3.55 -1.33
C GLY A 154 -3.91 3.93 -2.80
N HIS A 155 -2.70 4.41 -3.13
CA HIS A 155 -2.25 4.74 -4.49
C HIS A 155 -2.02 3.53 -5.40
N ASP A 156 -2.20 2.31 -4.90
CA ASP A 156 -1.84 1.12 -5.64
C ASP A 156 -2.70 0.94 -6.90
N LEU A 157 -2.02 0.81 -8.04
CA LEU A 157 -2.66 0.66 -9.35
C LEU A 157 -2.99 -0.79 -9.70
N ASN A 158 -2.76 -1.74 -8.79
CA ASN A 158 -2.95 -3.17 -8.99
C ASN A 158 -3.85 -3.82 -7.90
N GLY A 159 -4.53 -3.01 -7.08
CA GLY A 159 -5.43 -3.48 -6.03
C GLY A 159 -4.77 -4.12 -4.80
N ARG A 160 -3.44 -4.03 -4.66
CA ARG A 160 -2.68 -4.69 -3.57
C ARG A 160 -2.96 -4.11 -2.19
N SER A 161 -3.49 -2.89 -2.11
CA SER A 161 -3.87 -2.23 -0.86
C SER A 161 -5.38 -2.35 -0.54
N SER A 162 -6.08 -3.30 -1.16
CA SER A 162 -7.49 -3.58 -0.90
C SER A 162 -7.75 -5.08 -0.96
N GLY A 163 -8.88 -5.51 -0.40
CA GLY A 163 -9.31 -6.89 -0.49
C GLY A 163 -10.57 -7.13 0.33
N ALA A 164 -11.55 -7.77 -0.30
CA ALA A 164 -12.77 -8.20 0.35
C ALA A 164 -12.46 -9.03 1.60
N TYR A 165 -13.28 -8.85 2.64
CA TYR A 165 -13.24 -9.64 3.88
C TYR A 165 -11.94 -9.54 4.69
N ALA A 166 -11.06 -8.60 4.34
CA ALA A 166 -9.77 -8.46 4.97
C ALA A 166 -9.80 -7.59 6.24
N LEU A 167 -8.77 -7.77 7.07
CA LEU A 167 -8.32 -6.78 8.05
C LEU A 167 -7.20 -5.94 7.41
N SER A 168 -7.45 -4.66 7.17
CA SER A 168 -6.44 -3.72 6.69
C SER A 168 -5.61 -3.16 7.85
N ILE A 169 -4.30 -3.12 7.70
CA ILE A 169 -3.40 -2.35 8.56
C ILE A 169 -3.13 -1.01 7.85
N TRP A 170 -3.72 0.06 8.38
CA TRP A 170 -3.61 1.40 7.79
C TRP A 170 -2.47 2.17 8.44
N THR A 171 -1.34 2.28 7.74
CA THR A 171 -0.07 2.80 8.29
C THR A 171 0.03 4.33 8.29
N HIS A 172 -0.99 5.04 7.79
CA HIS A 172 -0.98 6.50 7.57
C HIS A 172 -0.51 7.32 8.78
N ASN A 173 -0.81 6.87 10.01
CA ASN A 173 -0.45 7.60 11.22
C ASN A 173 0.97 7.33 11.74
N PHE A 174 1.78 6.51 11.06
CA PHE A 174 3.24 6.52 11.24
C PHE A 174 3.85 7.70 10.49
N ASN A 175 3.69 8.91 11.04
CA ASN A 175 3.99 10.17 10.37
C ASN A 175 5.24 10.90 10.94
N SER A 176 6.03 10.24 11.78
CA SER A 176 7.27 10.82 12.31
C SER A 176 8.30 11.06 11.20
N ILE A 177 9.04 12.15 11.28
CA ILE A 177 10.16 12.49 10.39
C ILE A 177 11.27 13.08 11.26
N ASN A 178 12.46 12.49 11.23
CA ASN A 178 13.63 12.98 11.96
C ASN A 178 14.88 12.88 11.10
N PHE A 179 15.60 13.99 10.91
CA PHE A 179 16.90 14.00 10.23
C PHE A 179 18.03 13.77 11.23
N ASP A 180 19.05 13.04 10.80
CA ASP A 180 20.26 12.78 11.58
C ASP A 180 21.46 12.78 10.64
N SER A 181 22.40 13.71 10.86
CA SER A 181 23.62 13.88 10.04
C SER A 181 24.79 12.99 10.48
N ALA A 182 24.64 12.29 11.60
CA ALA A 182 25.67 11.44 12.19
C ALA A 182 25.12 10.05 12.51
N TRP A 183 24.15 9.57 11.71
CA TRP A 183 23.53 8.28 11.97
C TRP A 183 24.54 7.14 11.81
N PRO A 184 24.75 6.29 12.82
CA PRO A 184 25.75 5.21 12.75
C PRO A 184 25.37 4.17 11.70
N SER A 185 26.25 3.95 10.71
CA SER A 185 26.00 2.96 9.66
C SER A 185 26.23 1.53 10.18
N PRO A 186 25.20 0.67 10.25
CA PRO A 186 25.35 -0.68 10.79
C PRO A 186 26.41 -1.47 10.00
N GLY A 187 27.43 -1.96 10.70
CA GLY A 187 28.50 -2.75 10.08
C GLY A 187 29.65 -1.94 9.47
N ALA A 188 29.62 -0.61 9.60
CA ALA A 188 30.72 0.26 9.20
C ALA A 188 31.13 1.17 10.36
N ASN A 189 32.40 1.58 10.40
CA ASN A 189 32.89 2.58 11.35
C ASN A 189 32.74 4.01 10.79
N THR A 190 31.56 4.30 10.23
CA THR A 190 31.23 5.57 9.57
C THR A 190 29.79 5.97 9.89
N THR A 191 29.48 7.24 9.69
CA THR A 191 28.12 7.78 9.80
C THR A 191 27.54 8.13 8.42
N ALA A 192 26.23 8.29 8.35
CA ALA A 192 25.53 8.75 7.16
C ALA A 192 24.51 9.85 7.53
N ASP A 193 24.26 10.76 6.60
CA ASP A 193 23.11 11.65 6.68
C ASP A 193 21.84 10.89 6.30
N VAL A 194 20.85 10.85 7.19
CA VAL A 194 19.62 10.09 7.00
C VAL A 194 18.38 10.87 7.37
N VAL A 195 17.25 10.39 6.85
CA VAL A 195 15.92 10.67 7.38
C VAL A 195 15.34 9.38 7.94
N ILE A 196 14.94 9.42 9.21
CA ILE A 196 14.21 8.37 9.91
C ILE A 196 12.73 8.73 9.79
N ALA A 197 12.02 8.02 8.92
CA ALA A 197 10.64 8.33 8.55
C ALA A 197 9.69 7.18 8.90
N GLY A 198 8.56 7.50 9.52
CA GLY A 198 7.45 6.56 9.67
C GLY A 198 6.86 6.20 8.30
N SER A 199 6.40 4.96 8.15
CA SER A 199 5.93 4.43 6.86
C SER A 199 4.61 5.04 6.34
N GLY A 200 3.94 5.82 7.17
CA GLY A 200 2.70 6.53 6.85
C GLY A 200 2.90 7.84 6.09
N ASN A 201 4.14 8.32 6.00
CA ASN A 201 4.44 9.55 5.25
C ASN A 201 4.20 9.39 3.74
N ASN A 202 3.89 10.53 3.11
CA ASN A 202 3.90 10.71 1.66
C ASN A 202 5.06 11.62 1.25
N TRP A 203 5.33 11.67 -0.06
CA TRP A 203 6.50 12.38 -0.56
C TRP A 203 6.49 13.87 -0.27
N ILE A 204 5.34 14.55 -0.32
CA ILE A 204 5.28 15.98 0.00
C ILE A 204 5.72 16.28 1.43
N ARG A 205 5.31 15.47 2.43
CA ARG A 205 5.75 15.66 3.82
C ARG A 205 7.26 15.46 3.99
N ILE A 206 7.82 14.46 3.31
CA ILE A 206 9.27 14.21 3.33
C ILE A 206 10.03 15.34 2.66
N TYR A 207 9.57 15.81 1.50
CA TYR A 207 10.23 16.88 0.75
C TYR A 207 10.20 18.21 1.50
N THR A 208 9.06 18.60 2.07
CA THR A 208 8.98 19.83 2.89
C THR A 208 9.95 19.76 4.06
N ALA A 209 10.00 18.64 4.78
CA ALA A 209 10.93 18.49 5.90
C ALA A 209 12.41 18.40 5.45
N ALA A 210 12.68 17.85 4.27
CA ALA A 210 14.02 17.79 3.70
C ALA A 210 14.52 19.17 3.25
N GLU A 211 13.65 19.96 2.61
CA GLU A 211 13.93 21.34 2.22
C GLU A 211 14.30 22.19 3.44
N ASP A 212 13.50 22.12 4.51
CA ASP A 212 13.78 22.81 5.78
C ASP A 212 15.13 22.39 6.40
N ALA A 213 15.56 21.15 6.16
CA ALA A 213 16.83 20.61 6.62
C ALA A 213 18.01 20.85 5.63
N GLY A 214 17.78 21.51 4.48
CA GLY A 214 18.78 21.68 3.43
C GLY A 214 19.23 20.36 2.80
N ARG A 215 18.35 19.37 2.79
CA ARG A 215 18.59 18.01 2.28
C ARG A 215 17.73 17.70 1.08
N LEU A 216 18.17 16.70 0.33
CA LEU A 216 17.45 16.06 -0.77
C LEU A 216 17.20 14.60 -0.41
N VAL A 217 16.01 14.10 -0.73
CA VAL A 217 15.62 12.69 -0.58
C VAL A 217 15.17 12.17 -1.93
N VAL A 218 15.63 10.98 -2.32
CA VAL A 218 15.18 10.34 -3.56
C VAL A 218 13.77 9.78 -3.37
N GLY A 219 12.82 10.34 -4.10
CA GLY A 219 11.43 9.90 -4.07
C GLY A 219 10.71 10.13 -5.39
N GLY A 220 9.39 9.96 -5.39
CA GLY A 220 8.56 10.04 -6.59
C GLY A 220 8.13 11.46 -6.95
N GLY A 221 7.71 11.67 -8.21
CA GLY A 221 7.19 12.97 -8.65
C GLY A 221 5.78 13.30 -8.14
N ALA A 222 4.98 12.29 -7.78
CA ALA A 222 3.63 12.50 -7.26
C ALA A 222 3.65 12.70 -5.74
N SER A 223 3.34 13.92 -5.30
CA SER A 223 3.33 14.39 -3.90
C SER A 223 2.59 13.48 -2.91
N THR A 224 1.50 12.85 -3.33
CA THR A 224 0.58 12.08 -2.47
C THR A 224 0.93 10.59 -2.40
N VAL A 225 1.92 10.12 -3.16
CA VAL A 225 2.39 8.73 -3.10
C VAL A 225 3.10 8.50 -1.75
N GLY A 226 2.77 7.38 -1.10
CA GLY A 226 3.33 6.99 0.20
C GLY A 226 4.66 6.27 0.06
N LEU A 227 5.47 6.27 1.12
CA LEU A 227 6.77 5.57 1.15
C LEU A 227 6.64 4.07 0.87
N GLY A 228 5.66 3.42 1.51
CA GLY A 228 5.49 1.97 1.55
C GLY A 228 5.72 1.22 0.23
N GLY A 229 4.67 1.13 -0.60
CA GLY A 229 4.70 0.38 -1.86
C GLY A 229 5.67 0.93 -2.90
N TYR A 230 5.91 2.25 -2.88
CA TYR A 230 6.79 2.92 -3.83
C TYR A 230 8.25 2.51 -3.60
N ILE A 231 8.77 2.67 -2.38
CA ILE A 231 10.16 2.32 -2.06
C ILE A 231 10.35 0.81 -2.18
N GLN A 232 9.42 0.02 -1.65
CA GLN A 232 9.55 -1.44 -1.66
C GLN A 232 9.47 -2.06 -3.05
N GLY A 233 8.90 -1.35 -4.03
CA GLY A 233 8.83 -1.78 -5.43
C GLY A 233 9.95 -1.23 -6.31
N GLY A 234 10.92 -0.51 -5.76
CA GLY A 234 11.99 0.17 -6.50
C GLY A 234 11.93 1.67 -6.28
N GLY A 235 10.94 2.34 -6.89
CA GLY A 235 10.70 3.77 -6.72
C GLY A 235 11.64 4.63 -7.57
N HIS A 236 11.14 5.07 -8.73
CA HIS A 236 11.86 5.97 -9.63
C HIS A 236 11.42 7.42 -9.44
N GLY A 237 12.29 8.37 -9.76
CA GLY A 237 11.98 9.79 -9.75
C GLY A 237 13.06 10.64 -10.40
N PRO A 238 12.92 11.98 -10.36
CA PRO A 238 13.83 12.90 -11.04
C PRO A 238 15.29 12.75 -10.63
N MET A 239 15.56 12.28 -9.41
CA MET A 239 16.92 12.14 -8.89
C MET A 239 17.49 10.72 -9.03
N SER A 240 16.76 9.80 -9.68
CA SER A 240 17.17 8.40 -9.72
C SER A 240 18.43 8.13 -10.54
N SER A 241 18.67 8.90 -11.60
CA SER A 241 19.91 8.78 -12.40
C SER A 241 21.16 9.21 -11.62
N HIS A 242 21.01 10.08 -10.62
CA HIS A 242 22.13 10.59 -9.82
C HIS A 242 22.45 9.73 -8.60
N TYR A 243 21.43 9.18 -7.94
CA TYR A 243 21.59 8.54 -6.63
C TYR A 243 21.11 7.08 -6.58
N GLY A 244 20.38 6.60 -7.59
CA GLY A 244 19.76 5.27 -7.63
C GLY A 244 18.25 5.32 -7.39
N LEU A 245 17.62 4.15 -7.30
CA LEU A 245 16.18 4.09 -6.99
C LEU A 245 15.95 4.37 -5.49
N ALA A 246 14.73 4.73 -5.10
CA ALA A 246 14.42 4.95 -3.68
C ALA A 246 14.67 3.70 -2.82
N ALA A 247 14.56 2.49 -3.39
CA ALA A 247 14.96 1.24 -2.77
C ALA A 247 16.46 1.18 -2.44
N ASP A 248 17.32 1.88 -3.19
CA ASP A 248 18.77 1.93 -2.96
C ASP A 248 19.18 2.89 -1.84
N GLU A 249 18.26 3.76 -1.44
CA GLU A 249 18.44 4.68 -0.33
C GLU A 249 18.14 4.04 1.03
N ILE A 250 17.55 2.83 1.09
CA ILE A 250 17.24 2.17 2.36
C ILE A 250 18.53 1.68 3.05
N LEU A 251 18.81 2.22 4.23
CA LEU A 251 19.85 1.70 5.13
C LEU A 251 19.30 0.72 6.16
N GLN A 252 18.08 0.98 6.65
CA GLN A 252 17.42 0.15 7.64
C GLN A 252 15.90 0.29 7.57
N VAL A 253 15.19 -0.77 7.96
CA VAL A 253 13.75 -0.71 8.23
C VAL A 253 13.40 -1.36 9.56
N ARG A 254 12.29 -0.89 10.15
CA ARG A 254 11.59 -1.63 11.20
C ARG A 254 10.32 -2.23 10.65
N ILE A 255 10.19 -3.55 10.76
CA ILE A 255 9.13 -4.33 10.14
C ILE A 255 8.49 -5.27 11.14
N VAL A 256 7.17 -5.44 11.03
CA VAL A 256 6.40 -6.39 11.84
C VAL A 256 5.93 -7.54 10.95
N THR A 257 6.31 -8.76 11.29
CA THR A 257 5.94 -9.97 10.54
C THR A 257 4.57 -10.50 10.96
N ILE A 258 4.01 -11.43 10.17
CA ILE A 258 2.66 -11.98 10.36
C ILE A 258 2.41 -12.62 11.74
N ASN A 259 3.45 -13.09 12.41
CA ASN A 259 3.36 -13.66 13.77
C ASN A 259 3.42 -12.60 14.87
N GLY A 260 3.48 -11.31 14.51
CA GLY A 260 3.60 -10.18 15.42
C GLY A 260 5.03 -9.86 15.88
N SER A 261 6.05 -10.56 15.40
CA SER A 261 7.45 -10.24 15.74
C SER A 261 7.90 -8.93 15.09
N ILE A 262 8.66 -8.12 15.82
CA ILE A 262 9.20 -6.84 15.33
C ILE A 262 10.68 -7.02 15.07
N TYR A 263 11.09 -6.84 13.80
CA TYR A 263 12.47 -6.94 13.37
C TYR A 263 13.04 -5.60 12.96
N THR A 264 14.35 -5.51 13.08
CA THR A 264 15.19 -4.49 12.44
C THR A 264 15.93 -5.20 11.31
N ALA A 265 15.77 -4.73 10.08
CA ALA A 265 16.51 -5.24 8.93
C ALA A 265 17.49 -4.16 8.44
N ASN A 266 18.78 -4.47 8.45
CA ASN A 266 19.87 -3.58 8.07
C ASN A 266 21.08 -4.42 7.56
N ALA A 267 22.22 -3.78 7.30
CA ALA A 267 23.41 -4.46 6.80
C ALA A 267 24.06 -5.47 7.77
N GLN A 268 23.58 -5.62 9.01
CA GLN A 268 24.09 -6.56 10.03
C GLN A 268 23.03 -7.50 10.60
N GLN A 269 21.74 -7.20 10.41
CA GLN A 269 20.63 -7.94 11.00
C GLN A 269 19.57 -8.18 9.93
N ASN A 270 19.11 -9.42 9.77
CA ASN A 270 18.05 -9.79 8.81
C ASN A 270 18.33 -9.27 7.39
N GLN A 271 19.54 -9.51 6.88
CA GLN A 271 20.03 -8.98 5.60
C GLN A 271 19.22 -9.49 4.41
N ASP A 272 18.74 -10.73 4.48
CA ASP A 272 17.80 -11.34 3.54
C ASP A 272 16.48 -10.55 3.48
N LEU A 273 15.95 -10.17 4.64
CA LEU A 273 14.76 -9.34 4.73
C LEU A 273 14.99 -7.94 4.18
N LEU A 274 16.15 -7.32 4.45
CA LEU A 274 16.51 -6.03 3.84
C LEU A 274 16.57 -6.16 2.31
N GLY A 275 17.22 -7.20 1.79
CA GLY A 275 17.31 -7.47 0.35
C GLY A 275 15.94 -7.62 -0.29
N ALA A 276 15.03 -8.36 0.35
CA ALA A 276 13.65 -8.53 -0.11
C ALA A 276 12.85 -7.21 -0.12
N ILE A 277 13.04 -6.36 0.88
CA ILE A 277 12.34 -5.07 0.99
C ILE A 277 12.86 -4.06 -0.03
N ARG A 278 14.11 -4.17 -0.48
CA ARG A 278 14.72 -3.29 -1.50
C ARG A 278 14.35 -3.74 -2.93
N GLY A 279 13.06 -3.69 -3.26
CA GLY A 279 12.56 -3.91 -4.64
C GLY A 279 11.68 -5.16 -4.83
N GLY A 280 11.56 -6.03 -3.83
CA GLY A 280 10.72 -7.25 -3.90
C GLY A 280 9.20 -7.01 -3.81
N GLY A 281 8.78 -5.76 -3.63
CA GLY A 281 7.38 -5.36 -3.51
C GLY A 281 6.86 -5.36 -2.07
N ALA A 282 5.91 -4.46 -1.79
CA ALA A 282 5.33 -4.30 -0.45
C ALA A 282 4.29 -5.37 -0.10
N GLY A 283 4.08 -5.55 1.20
CA GLY A 283 2.98 -6.33 1.78
C GLY A 283 3.24 -7.84 1.89
N GLN A 284 4.36 -8.33 1.35
CA GLN A 284 4.68 -9.76 1.32
C GLN A 284 5.49 -10.23 2.54
N TYR A 285 6.40 -9.38 3.01
CA TYR A 285 7.37 -9.75 4.05
C TYR A 285 6.98 -9.27 5.46
N GLY A 286 5.92 -8.46 5.55
CA GLY A 286 5.43 -7.85 6.79
C GLY A 286 5.00 -6.41 6.58
N VAL A 287 4.68 -5.73 7.68
CA VAL A 287 4.31 -4.31 7.70
C VAL A 287 5.53 -3.50 8.09
N VAL A 288 6.12 -2.77 7.15
CA VAL A 288 7.15 -1.77 7.46
C VAL A 288 6.50 -0.61 8.19
N THR A 289 7.11 -0.21 9.30
CA THR A 289 6.63 0.85 10.20
C THR A 289 7.53 2.09 10.19
N GLU A 290 8.79 1.91 9.81
CA GLU A 290 9.82 2.94 9.82
C GLU A 290 10.89 2.61 8.78
N TYR A 291 11.36 3.64 8.09
CA TYR A 291 12.48 3.61 7.17
C TYR A 291 13.58 4.52 7.69
N VAL A 292 14.83 4.07 7.55
CA VAL A 292 16.01 4.93 7.59
C VAL A 292 16.51 5.03 6.16
N LEU A 293 16.35 6.21 5.56
CA LEU A 293 16.73 6.49 4.19
C LEU A 293 17.93 7.42 4.19
N LYS A 294 18.90 7.19 3.30
CA LYS A 294 19.95 8.17 3.03
C LYS A 294 19.33 9.50 2.59
N THR A 295 20.03 10.58 2.86
CA THR A 295 19.72 11.91 2.31
C THR A 295 20.97 12.48 1.68
N HIS A 296 20.78 13.32 0.67
CA HIS A 296 21.86 13.99 -0.06
C HIS A 296 21.82 15.49 0.24
N HIS A 297 22.89 16.21 -0.04
CA HIS A 297 22.85 17.67 0.04
C HIS A 297 21.89 18.23 -1.01
N ALA A 298 21.07 19.20 -0.62
CA ALA A 298 20.26 19.92 -1.59
C ALA A 298 21.19 20.65 -2.59
N PRO A 299 20.88 20.61 -3.91
CA PRO A 299 21.68 21.33 -4.89
C PRO A 299 21.54 22.83 -4.69
N THR A 300 22.62 23.59 -4.93
CA THR A 300 22.60 25.06 -4.85
C THR A 300 21.87 25.69 -6.04
N SER A 301 21.71 24.96 -7.14
CA SER A 301 21.02 25.40 -8.35
C SER A 301 20.50 24.20 -9.13
N ALA A 302 19.32 24.35 -9.75
CA ALA A 302 18.78 23.42 -10.72
C ALA A 302 18.30 24.20 -11.95
N VAL A 303 18.53 23.67 -13.15
CA VAL A 303 18.04 24.24 -14.41
C VAL A 303 16.98 23.31 -14.96
N LEU A 304 15.76 23.84 -15.12
CA LEU A 304 14.65 23.11 -15.72
C LEU A 304 14.52 23.50 -17.19
N GLY A 305 14.49 22.51 -18.07
CA GLY A 305 14.23 22.67 -19.50
C GLY A 305 13.00 21.87 -19.92
N THR A 306 12.21 22.42 -20.84
CA THR A 306 11.06 21.73 -21.43
C THR A 306 11.30 21.55 -22.92
N LEU A 307 11.16 20.32 -23.40
CA LEU A 307 11.17 19.98 -24.82
C LEU A 307 9.78 19.46 -25.21
N THR A 308 9.13 20.14 -26.15
CA THR A 308 7.84 19.74 -26.71
C THR A 308 8.01 19.36 -28.17
N LEU A 309 7.62 18.13 -28.52
CA LEU A 309 7.58 17.65 -29.90
C LEU A 309 6.11 17.44 -30.30
N SER A 310 5.70 17.99 -31.43
CA SER A 310 4.34 17.85 -31.95
C SER A 310 4.34 17.82 -33.47
N ALA A 311 3.40 17.09 -34.07
CA ALA A 311 3.20 17.12 -35.51
C ALA A 311 2.79 18.53 -35.96
N ASN A 312 3.39 19.01 -37.05
CA ASN A 312 3.06 20.30 -37.66
C ASN A 312 1.94 20.16 -38.72
N GLY A 313 0.88 19.42 -38.37
CA GLY A 313 -0.19 19.05 -39.29
C GLY A 313 -0.83 17.72 -38.91
N THR A 314 -1.92 17.38 -39.59
CA THR A 314 -2.64 16.10 -39.42
C THR A 314 -2.40 15.13 -40.58
N ASP A 315 -1.59 15.51 -41.56
CA ASP A 315 -1.21 14.63 -42.67
C ASP A 315 -0.20 13.57 -42.22
N GLU A 316 -0.13 12.48 -42.99
CA GLU A 316 0.71 11.34 -42.68
C GLU A 316 2.20 11.70 -42.56
N SER A 317 2.68 12.65 -43.39
CA SER A 317 4.10 13.05 -43.37
C SER A 317 4.44 13.83 -42.09
N SER A 318 3.57 14.73 -41.65
CA SER A 318 3.71 15.45 -40.38
C SER A 318 3.69 14.52 -39.17
N ILE A 319 2.78 13.54 -39.17
CA ILE A 319 2.68 12.54 -38.09
C ILE A 319 3.94 11.67 -38.08
N LYS A 320 4.38 11.19 -39.25
CA LYS A 320 5.60 10.39 -39.36
C LYS A 320 6.83 11.17 -38.86
N ALA A 321 6.98 12.43 -39.24
CA ALA A 321 8.09 13.26 -38.79
C ALA A 321 8.11 13.45 -37.27
N ALA A 322 6.94 13.59 -36.63
CA ALA A 322 6.85 13.65 -35.17
C ALA A 322 7.30 12.34 -34.49
N TRP A 323 6.93 11.18 -35.06
CA TRP A 323 7.40 9.88 -34.59
C TRP A 323 8.90 9.68 -34.80
N ASP A 324 9.44 10.08 -35.95
CA ASP A 324 10.88 10.03 -36.22
C ASP A 324 11.66 10.91 -35.23
N ALA A 325 11.14 12.10 -34.90
CA ALA A 325 11.73 13.00 -33.91
C ALA A 325 11.69 12.41 -32.49
N LEU A 326 10.57 11.80 -32.09
CA LEU A 326 10.47 11.09 -30.81
C LEU A 326 11.46 9.91 -30.76
N ALA A 327 11.58 9.12 -31.83
CA ALA A 327 12.52 8.01 -31.90
C ALA A 327 13.97 8.50 -31.74
N ALA A 328 14.34 9.59 -32.41
CA ALA A 328 15.64 10.22 -32.27
C ALA A 328 15.88 10.74 -30.83
N GLN A 329 14.87 11.37 -30.21
CA GLN A 329 14.95 11.83 -28.82
C GLN A 329 15.20 10.65 -27.87
N VAL A 330 14.40 9.59 -27.97
CA VAL A 330 14.51 8.39 -27.11
C VAL A 330 15.86 7.70 -27.30
N ALA A 331 16.35 7.60 -28.54
CA ALA A 331 17.67 7.06 -28.83
C ALA A 331 18.82 7.89 -28.21
N GLY A 332 18.61 9.20 -28.02
CA GLY A 332 19.56 10.11 -27.38
C GLY A 332 19.52 10.11 -25.84
N ILE A 333 18.47 9.56 -25.21
CA ILE A 333 18.28 9.60 -23.74
C ILE A 333 19.52 9.09 -22.97
N PRO A 334 20.16 7.95 -23.31
CA PRO A 334 21.32 7.48 -22.56
C PRO A 334 22.45 8.53 -22.48
N GLY A 335 22.77 9.17 -23.60
CA GLY A 335 23.80 10.22 -23.64
C GLY A 335 23.41 11.48 -22.87
N LEU A 336 22.11 11.83 -22.86
CA LEU A 336 21.61 12.94 -22.04
C LEU A 336 21.68 12.61 -20.55
N MET A 337 21.35 11.38 -20.15
CA MET A 337 21.44 10.92 -18.77
C MET A 337 22.90 10.86 -18.29
N ASP A 338 23.82 10.37 -19.13
CA ASP A 338 25.26 10.38 -18.84
C ASP A 338 25.83 11.81 -18.70
N ALA A 339 25.23 12.78 -19.41
CA ALA A 339 25.53 14.20 -19.26
C ALA A 339 24.89 14.85 -18.02
N GLY A 340 24.17 14.06 -17.21
CA GLY A 340 23.55 14.52 -15.96
C GLY A 340 22.16 15.14 -16.13
N LEU A 341 21.49 14.96 -17.28
CA LEU A 341 20.08 15.32 -17.40
C LEU A 341 19.21 14.21 -16.80
N ALA A 342 18.19 14.63 -16.06
CA ALA A 342 17.23 13.74 -15.44
C ALA A 342 15.84 14.37 -15.47
N GLY A 343 14.78 13.56 -15.45
CA GLY A 343 13.40 14.01 -15.56
C GLY A 343 12.51 13.00 -16.24
#